data_AF-X1LJW1-F1
#
_entry.id   AF-X1LJW1-F1
#
_cell.length_a   1.000
_cell.length_b   1.000
_cell.length_c   1.000
_cell.angle_alpha   90.00
_cell.angle_beta   90.00
_cell.angle_gamma   90.00
#
_symmetry.space_group_name_H-M   'P 1'
#
loop_
_entity.id
_entity.type
_entity.pdbx_description
1 polymer ?
#
loop_
_entity_poly.entity_id
_entity_poly.type
_entity_poly.pdbx_seq_one_letter_code
_entity_poly.pdbx_strand_id
1 'polypeptide(L)'
;MAFRISLRQMPADKRILVVGCGGTGSFVAEGLCRLLINSDIPLILVDPDRVEPHNLVRQQFFSGDVGKFKSQALAERLSRQYGRVIAYSVYPFMPDLIHKDWGGWATYDGS
;
A
#
# COMPACT_ATOMS: atom_id res chain seq x y z
N MET A 1 -17.42 6.61 7.51
CA MET A 1 -16.53 7.78 7.65
C MET A 1 -15.64 7.84 6.41
N ALA A 2 -15.81 8.86 5.55
CA ALA A 2 -15.03 8.99 4.33
C ALA A 2 -13.85 9.92 4.60
N PHE A 3 -12.63 9.40 4.48
CA PHE A 3 -11.41 10.22 4.58
C PHE A 3 -10.95 10.56 3.17
N ARG A 4 -10.74 11.86 2.93
CA ARG A 4 -10.22 12.41 1.69
C ARG A 4 -8.73 12.63 1.92
N ILE A 5 -7.85 11.85 1.31
CA ILE A 5 -6.42 12.17 1.38
C ILE A 5 -6.12 13.40 0.54
N SER A 6 -5.24 14.21 1.11
CA SER A 6 -4.44 15.22 0.45
C SER A 6 -2.97 14.79 0.40
N LEU A 7 -2.37 14.65 -0.79
CA LEU A 7 -0.93 14.49 -1.05
C LEU A 7 -0.14 15.75 -0.64
N ARG A 8 -0.79 16.90 -0.39
CA ARG A 8 -0.13 18.16 0.00
C ARG A 8 0.65 18.11 1.33
N GLN A 9 0.65 17.00 2.06
CA GLN A 9 1.27 16.87 3.38
C GLN A 9 2.36 15.80 3.51
N MET A 10 2.75 15.11 2.43
CA MET A 10 3.93 14.23 2.48
C MET A 10 5.21 15.02 2.21
N PRO A 11 6.17 15.10 3.15
CA PRO A 11 7.46 15.69 2.87
C PRO A 11 8.27 14.80 1.92
N ALA A 12 9.09 15.46 1.10
CA ALA A 12 10.09 14.99 0.14
C ALA A 12 9.71 14.96 -1.35
N ASP A 13 10.66 15.44 -2.13
CA ASP A 13 10.84 15.42 -3.59
C ASP A 13 10.78 14.01 -4.21
N LYS A 14 10.76 12.94 -3.40
CA LYS A 14 10.85 11.54 -3.84
C LYS A 14 9.81 10.66 -3.14
N ARG A 15 9.10 9.87 -3.93
CA ARG A 15 8.07 8.91 -3.47
C ARG A 15 8.16 7.65 -4.32
N ILE A 16 7.81 6.51 -3.74
CA ILE A 16 7.77 5.23 -4.46
C ILE A 16 6.31 4.77 -4.56
N LEU A 17 5.85 4.61 -5.80
CA LEU A 17 4.57 3.98 -6.11
C LEU A 17 4.81 2.56 -6.61
N VAL A 18 4.11 1.59 -6.03
CA VAL A 18 4.02 0.23 -6.55
C VAL A 18 2.63 0.04 -7.13
N VAL A 19 2.54 -0.12 -8.45
CA VAL A 19 1.28 -0.36 -9.17
C VAL A 19 1.16 -1.86 -9.44
N GLY A 20 0.10 -2.45 -8.88
CA GLY A 20 -0.12 -3.89 -8.81
C GLY A 20 0.40 -4.47 -7.49
N CYS A 21 -0.47 -5.17 -6.77
CA CYS A 21 -0.22 -5.83 -5.48
C CYS A 21 -0.44 -7.35 -5.55
N GLY A 22 -0.41 -7.93 -6.75
CA GLY A 22 -0.36 -9.39 -6.96
C GLY A 22 1.01 -9.97 -6.57
N GLY A 23 1.34 -11.18 -7.05
CA GLY A 23 2.54 -11.91 -6.60
C GLY A 23 3.87 -11.13 -6.69
N THR A 24 4.14 -10.51 -7.84
CA THR A 24 5.36 -9.68 -8.02
C THR A 24 5.29 -8.40 -7.19
N GLY A 25 4.14 -7.71 -7.22
CA GLY A 25 3.95 -6.45 -6.53
C GLY A 25 4.09 -6.56 -5.02
N SER A 26 3.57 -7.65 -4.45
CA SER A 26 3.69 -7.92 -3.01
C SER A 26 5.13 -8.19 -2.60
N PHE A 27 5.88 -8.95 -3.42
CA PHE A 27 7.29 -9.21 -3.18
C PHE A 27 8.14 -7.92 -3.24
N VAL A 28 7.87 -7.06 -4.24
CA VAL A 28 8.53 -5.74 -4.36
C VAL A 28 8.20 -4.85 -3.16
N ALA A 29 6.93 -4.78 -2.76
CA ALA A 29 6.50 -3.95 -1.62
C ALA A 29 7.16 -4.38 -0.31
N GLU A 30 7.26 -5.68 -0.05
CA GLU A 30 7.96 -6.20 1.14
C GLU A 30 9.47 -5.88 1.10
N GLY A 31 10.12 -6.08 -0.04
CA GLY A 31 11.53 -5.75 -0.23
C GLY A 31 11.80 -4.26 0.02
N LEU A 32 10.94 -3.38 -0.51
CA LEU A 32 11.03 -1.93 -0.28
C LEU A 32 10.88 -1.58 1.21
N CYS A 33 10.01 -2.26 1.95
CA CYS A 33 9.89 -2.03 3.39
C CYS A 33 11.20 -2.34 4.14
N ARG A 34 11.91 -3.40 3.75
CA ARG A 34 13.21 -3.76 4.32
C ARG A 34 14.29 -2.74 3.97
N LEU A 35 14.35 -2.32 2.71
CA LEU A 35 15.37 -1.38 2.22
C LEU A 35 15.20 0.02 2.80
N LEU A 36 13.97 0.42 3.14
CA LEU A 36 13.62 1.77 3.57
C LEU A 36 13.42 1.89 5.10
N ILE A 37 13.90 0.93 5.89
CA ILE A 37 13.63 0.88 7.34
C ILE A 37 14.04 2.14 8.11
N ASN A 38 15.07 2.86 7.64
CA ASN A 38 15.57 4.11 8.20
C ASN A 38 15.33 5.31 7.27
N SER A 39 14.33 5.23 6.39
CA SER A 39 13.98 6.26 5.44
C SER A 39 12.53 6.69 5.60
N ASP A 40 12.32 8.00 5.50
CA ASP A 40 11.03 8.67 5.48
C ASP A 40 10.40 8.71 4.07
N ILE A 41 11.04 8.11 3.06
CA ILE A 41 10.50 8.06 1.69
C ILE A 41 9.13 7.38 1.72
N PRO A 42 8.07 8.08 1.26
CA PRO A 42 6.74 7.51 1.18
C PRO A 42 6.65 6.31 0.25
N LEU A 43 5.99 5.25 0.73
CA LEU A 43 5.59 4.10 -0.06
C LEU A 43 4.06 4.08 -0.23
N ILE A 44 3.61 4.00 -1.48
CA ILE A 44 2.19 3.97 -1.86
C ILE A 44 1.92 2.73 -2.71
N LEU A 45 0.93 1.93 -2.32
CA LEU A 45 0.53 0.72 -3.03
C LEU A 45 -0.77 0.96 -3.79
N VAL A 46 -0.81 0.63 -5.08
CA VAL A 46 -1.99 0.86 -5.94
C VAL A 46 -2.44 -0.46 -6.55
N ASP A 47 -3.65 -0.88 -6.26
CA ASP A 47 -4.27 -2.05 -6.87
C ASP A 47 -5.80 -1.98 -6.69
N PRO A 48 -6.59 -1.92 -7.78
CA PRO A 48 -8.04 -1.90 -7.69
C PRO A 48 -8.66 -3.29 -7.45
N ASP A 49 -7.89 -4.37 -7.58
CA ASP A 49 -8.40 -5.72 -7.41
C ASP A 49 -8.66 -6.05 -5.93
N ARG A 50 -9.61 -6.95 -5.71
CA ARG A 50 -9.80 -7.59 -4.41
C ARG A 50 -9.02 -8.89 -4.30
N VAL A 51 -8.70 -9.27 -3.09
CA VAL A 51 -8.13 -10.57 -2.76
C VAL A 51 -9.22 -11.63 -2.96
N GLU A 52 -8.91 -12.62 -3.78
CA GLU A 52 -9.75 -13.79 -4.01
C GLU A 52 -9.11 -15.05 -3.41
N PRO A 53 -9.90 -16.11 -3.11
CA PRO A 53 -9.37 -17.34 -2.53
C PRO A 53 -8.21 -17.96 -3.34
N HIS A 54 -8.27 -17.87 -4.66
CA HIS A 54 -7.23 -18.41 -5.53
C HIS A 54 -5.90 -17.63 -5.45
N ASN A 55 -5.91 -16.40 -4.92
CA ASN A 55 -4.70 -15.61 -4.73
C ASN A 55 -3.84 -16.12 -3.56
N LEU A 56 -4.46 -16.74 -2.56
CA LEU A 56 -3.79 -17.22 -1.34
C LEU A 56 -2.68 -18.26 -1.62
N VAL A 57 -2.78 -18.98 -2.73
CA VAL A 57 -1.82 -20.03 -3.10
C VAL A 57 -0.51 -19.46 -3.64
N ARG A 58 -0.55 -18.29 -4.28
CA ARG A 58 0.57 -17.77 -5.10
C ARG A 58 0.95 -16.32 -4.83
N GLN A 59 0.22 -15.65 -3.95
CA GLN A 59 0.42 -14.25 -3.59
C GLN A 59 0.48 -14.15 -2.07
N GLN A 60 1.05 -13.06 -1.56
CA GLN A 60 1.23 -12.88 -0.13
C GLN A 60 -0.04 -12.36 0.55
N PHE A 61 -1.13 -13.11 0.42
CA PHE A 61 -2.41 -12.83 1.07
C PHE A 61 -2.80 -13.98 1.98
N PHE A 62 -3.52 -13.64 3.05
CA PHE A 62 -4.03 -14.60 4.02
C PHE A 62 -5.54 -14.77 3.89
N SER A 63 -6.09 -15.84 4.47
CA SER A 63 -7.53 -16.09 4.44
C SER A 63 -8.36 -14.91 4.95
N GLY A 64 -7.87 -14.20 5.97
CA GLY A 64 -8.51 -13.00 6.52
C GLY A 64 -8.45 -11.76 5.61
N ASP A 65 -7.71 -11.81 4.52
CA ASP A 65 -7.64 -10.73 3.53
C ASP A 65 -8.66 -10.88 2.41
N VAL A 66 -9.28 -12.06 2.27
CA VAL A 66 -10.25 -12.33 1.20
C VAL A 66 -11.39 -11.30 1.22
N GLY A 67 -11.65 -10.71 0.06
CA GLY A 67 -12.63 -9.64 -0.10
C GLY A 67 -12.11 -8.24 0.16
N LYS A 68 -10.95 -8.05 0.83
CA LYS A 68 -10.29 -6.73 0.90
C LYS A 68 -9.66 -6.36 -0.44
N PHE A 69 -9.40 -5.07 -0.66
CA PHE A 69 -8.54 -4.67 -1.78
C PHE A 69 -7.11 -5.15 -1.55
N LYS A 70 -6.45 -5.62 -2.61
CA LYS A 70 -5.09 -6.15 -2.54
C LYS A 70 -4.11 -5.11 -1.99
N SER A 71 -4.22 -3.87 -2.47
CA SER A 71 -3.40 -2.74 -2.00
C SER A 71 -3.62 -2.42 -0.51
N GLN A 72 -4.88 -2.43 -0.07
CA GLN A 72 -5.25 -2.24 1.33
C GLN A 72 -4.67 -3.35 2.22
N ALA A 73 -4.95 -4.61 1.90
CA ALA A 73 -4.54 -5.75 2.70
C ALA A 73 -3.01 -5.81 2.86
N LEU A 74 -2.30 -5.58 1.75
CA LEU A 74 -0.84 -5.57 1.74
C LEU A 74 -0.27 -4.38 2.53
N ALA A 75 -0.82 -3.17 2.38
CA ALA A 75 -0.37 -1.99 3.11
C ALA A 75 -0.57 -2.14 4.61
N GLU A 76 -1.78 -2.54 5.06
CA GLU A 76 -2.09 -2.78 6.47
C GLU A 76 -1.11 -3.78 7.10
N ARG A 77 -0.85 -4.89 6.42
CA ARG A 77 0.04 -5.94 6.91
C ARG A 77 1.48 -5.48 6.99
N LEU A 78 2.02 -4.91 5.91
CA LEU A 78 3.41 -4.46 5.87
C LEU A 78 3.64 -3.29 6.83
N SER A 79 2.67 -2.41 7.01
CA SER A 79 2.75 -1.32 7.99
C SER A 79 2.91 -1.85 9.41
N ARG A 80 2.11 -2.85 9.81
CA ARG A 80 2.24 -3.51 11.12
C ARG A 80 3.57 -4.25 11.25
N GLN A 81 3.97 -4.98 10.22
CA GLN A 81 5.16 -5.82 10.25
C GLN A 81 6.47 -5.01 10.33
N TYR A 82 6.54 -3.85 9.67
CA TYR A 82 7.75 -3.04 9.56
C TYR A 82 7.68 -1.72 10.35
N GLY A 83 6.60 -1.46 11.09
CA GLY A 83 6.44 -0.26 11.90
C GLY A 83 6.47 1.03 11.09
N ARG A 84 5.95 1.03 9.86
CA ARG A 84 6.00 2.19 8.96
C ARG A 84 4.67 2.51 8.30
N VAL A 85 4.40 3.78 8.07
CA VAL A 85 3.18 4.22 7.37
C VAL A 85 3.31 3.89 5.89
N ILE A 86 2.36 3.10 5.37
CA ILE A 86 2.25 2.75 3.95
C ILE A 86 0.86 3.18 3.50
N ALA A 87 0.82 4.05 2.49
CA ALA A 87 -0.44 4.46 1.90
C ALA A 87 -0.90 3.45 0.85
N TYR A 88 -2.20 3.45 0.56
CA TYR A 88 -2.73 2.66 -0.53
C TYR A 88 -3.83 3.37 -1.31
N SER A 89 -4.02 2.93 -2.56
CA SER A 89 -5.13 3.31 -3.42
C SER A 89 -5.83 2.07 -3.97
N VAL A 90 -7.15 2.11 -3.92
CA VAL A 90 -8.06 1.10 -4.48
C VAL A 90 -8.60 1.53 -5.86
N TYR A 91 -8.13 2.67 -6.36
CA TYR A 91 -8.44 3.16 -7.70
C TYR A 91 -7.26 2.84 -8.64
N PRO A 92 -7.52 2.62 -9.94
CA PRO A 92 -6.46 2.41 -10.93
C PRO A 92 -5.43 3.55 -10.92
N PHE A 93 -4.18 3.20 -11.26
CA PHE A 93 -3.17 4.22 -11.52
C PHE A 93 -3.57 5.03 -12.76
N MET A 94 -3.52 6.36 -12.68
CA MET A 94 -3.63 7.25 -13.83
C MET A 94 -2.43 8.22 -13.81
N PRO A 95 -1.75 8.46 -14.94
CA PRO A 95 -0.51 9.26 -14.99
C PRO A 95 -0.65 10.68 -14.45
N ASP A 96 -1.80 11.33 -14.69
CA ASP A 96 -2.10 12.69 -14.20
C ASP A 96 -2.14 12.80 -12.66
N LEU A 97 -2.14 11.65 -11.98
CA LEU A 97 -2.30 11.55 -10.54
C LEU A 97 -0.99 11.60 -9.75
N ILE A 98 0.17 11.68 -10.42
CA ILE A 98 1.46 11.97 -9.76
C ILE A 98 1.43 13.35 -9.07
N HIS A 99 0.52 14.23 -9.51
CA HIS A 99 0.37 15.60 -9.04
C HIS A 99 -0.86 15.87 -8.14
N LYS A 100 -1.67 14.85 -7.77
CA LYS A 100 -2.93 15.05 -7.00
C LYS A 100 -3.16 14.05 -5.88
N ASP A 101 -3.54 14.56 -4.72
CA ASP A 101 -4.18 14.00 -3.51
C ASP A 101 -4.98 12.65 -3.60
N TRP A 102 -4.57 11.57 -2.89
CA TRP A 102 -5.12 10.17 -3.02
C TRP A 102 -5.47 9.37 -1.74
N GLY A 103 -6.69 8.83 -1.57
CA GLY A 103 -6.96 7.61 -0.73
C GLY A 103 -7.32 7.76 0.76
N GLY A 104 -7.06 6.72 1.60
CA GLY A 104 -7.12 6.69 3.09
C GLY A 104 -5.89 5.98 3.72
N TRP A 105 -5.68 6.04 5.05
CA TRP A 105 -4.44 5.57 5.72
C TRP A 105 -4.63 4.35 6.62
N ALA A 106 -3.65 3.43 6.64
CA ALA A 106 -3.45 2.46 7.72
C ALA A 106 -2.38 3.00 8.69
N THR A 107 -2.79 3.33 9.91
CA THR A 107 -1.86 3.75 10.98
C THR A 107 -1.54 2.57 11.89
N TYR A 108 -0.32 2.53 12.41
CA TYR A 108 0.07 1.66 13.53
C TYR A 108 0.06 2.50 14.81
N ASP A 109 -0.86 2.24 15.72
CA ASP A 109 -0.86 2.76 17.09
C ASP A 109 -0.07 1.79 17.97
N GLY A 110 1.21 2.08 18.17
CA GLY A 110 2.04 1.24 19.04
C GLY A 110 1.45 1.14 20.44
N SER A 111 0.87 -0.01 20.76
CA SER A 111 0.64 -0.53 22.12
C SER A 111 1.68 -1.59 22.45
#